data_AF-A0A392UAG4-F1
#
_entry.id   AF-A0A392UAG4-F1
#
_cell.length_a   1.000
_cell.length_b   1.000
_cell.length_c   1.000
_cell.angle_alpha   90.00
_cell.angle_beta   90.00
_cell.angle_gamma   90.00
#
_symmetry.space_group_name_H-M   'P 1'
#
loop_
_entity.id
_entity.type
_entity.pdbx_description
1 polymer ?
#
loop_
_entity_poly.entity_id
_entity_poly.type
_entity_poly.pdbx_seq_one_letter_code
_entity_poly.pdbx_strand_id
1 'polypeptide(L)' 'MQNPSTMHWLALKRLLRYLAGSCDKGIFISATAPLTFHAYSDADWAGDKDDYIS' A
#
# COMPACT_ATOMS: atom_id res chain seq x y z
N MET A 1 -2.73 1.52 22.42
CA MET A 1 -2.67 2.93 21.96
C MET A 1 -1.45 3.07 21.08
N GLN A 2 -1.59 3.46 19.81
CA GLN A 2 -0.45 3.60 18.90
C GLN A 2 0.44 4.77 19.35
N ASN A 3 1.76 4.58 19.36
CA ASN A 3 2.75 5.58 19.78
C ASN A 3 3.67 5.95 18.62
N PRO A 4 3.17 6.73 17.63
CA PRO A 4 3.96 7.11 16.46
C PRO A 4 5.17 7.97 16.88
N SER A 5 6.37 7.47 16.56
CA SER A 5 7.64 8.16 16.77
C SER A 5 7.97 9.15 15.64
N THR A 6 8.99 9.98 15.87
CA THR A 6 9.56 10.90 14.88
C THR A 6 9.97 10.20 13.57
N MET A 7 10.41 8.93 13.65
CA MET A 7 10.75 8.13 12.47
C MET A 7 9.53 7.85 11.60
N HIS A 8 8.39 7.53 12.21
CA HIS A 8 7.12 7.34 11.48
C HIS A 8 6.70 8.63 10.78
N TRP A 9 6.87 9.78 11.44
CA TRP A 9 6.57 11.09 10.85
C TRP A 9 7.47 11.43 9.66
N LEU A 10 8.77 11.12 9.75
CA LEU A 10 9.70 11.30 8.64
C LEU A 10 9.34 10.40 7.45
N ALA A 11 8.97 9.15 7.72
CA ALA A 11 8.53 8.20 6.69
C ALA A 11 7.27 8.70 5.97
N LEU A 12 6.27 9.17 6.73
CA LEU A 12 5.03 9.73 6.17
C LEU A 12 5.32 10.95 5.29
N LYS A 13 6.14 11.89 5.75
CA LYS A 13 6.54 13.06 4.95
C LYS A 13 7.22 12.66 3.64
N ARG A 14 8.08 11.64 3.66
CA ARG A 14 8.74 11.13 2.46
C ARG A 14 7.72 10.50 1.51
N LEU A 15 6.78 9.71 2.01
CA LEU A 15 5.70 9.12 1.24
C LEU A 15 4.86 10.19 0.55
N LEU A 16 4.40 11.20 1.29
CA LEU A 16 3.56 12.27 0.73
C LEU A 16 4.28 13.07 -0.36
N ARG A 17 5.57 13.38 -0.18
CA ARG A 17 6.37 14.04 -1.23
C ARG A 17 6.53 13.19 -2.47
N TYR A 18 6.73 11.88 -2.29
CA TYR A 18 6.83 10.95 -3.42
C TYR A 18 5.52 10.93 -4.20
N LEU A 19 4.38 10.73 -3.52
CA LEU A 19 3.05 10.71 -4.15
C LEU A 19 2.75 12.01 -4.90
N ALA A 20 3.02 13.17 -4.28
CA ALA A 20 2.81 14.47 -4.93
C ALA A 20 3.70 14.68 -6.17
N GLY A 21 4.92 14.14 -6.16
CA GLY A 21 5.86 14.24 -7.27
C GLY A 21 5.68 13.16 -8.35
N SER A 22 4.79 12.19 -8.13
CA SER A 22 4.57 11.06 -9.03
C SER A 22 3.12 10.92 -9.46
N CYS A 23 2.32 11.99 -9.40
CA CYS A 23 0.90 11.98 -9.79
C CYS A 23 0.70 11.57 -11.27
N ASP A 24 1.70 11.80 -12.11
CA ASP A 24 1.73 11.43 -13.53
C ASP A 24 2.29 10.02 -13.79
N LYS A 25 2.75 9.31 -12.74
CA LYS A 25 3.35 7.98 -12.87
C LYS A 25 2.31 6.90 -12.59
N GLY A 26 2.25 5.92 -13.49
CA GLY A 26 1.45 4.71 -13.33
C GLY A 26 2.32 3.45 -13.27
N ILE A 27 1.69 2.32 -12.94
CA ILE A 27 2.30 1.00 -13.08
C ILE A 27 2.09 0.54 -14.52
N PHE A 28 3.18 0.27 -15.24
CA PHE A 28 3.11 -0.26 -16.61
C PHE A 28 3.27 -1.77 -16.60
N ILE A 29 2.29 -2.47 -17.17
CA ILE A 29 2.31 -3.93 -17.34
C ILE A 29 2.39 -4.22 -18.83
N SER A 30 3.54 -4.73 -19.28
CA SER A 30 3.74 -5.10 -20.68
C SER A 30 3.18 -6.48 -20.98
N ALA A 31 2.46 -6.63 -22.10
CA ALA A 31 1.96 -7.93 -22.58
C ALA A 31 3.08 -8.88 -23.03
N THR A 32 4.28 -8.36 -23.32
CA THR A 32 5.42 -9.14 -23.81
C THR A 32 6.46 -9.45 -22.74
N ALA A 33 6.33 -8.86 -21.54
CA ALA A 33 7.26 -9.13 -20.45
C ALA A 33 6.94 -10.49 -19.80
N PRO A 34 7.96 -11.27 -19.38
CA PRO A 34 7.75 -12.45 -18.55
C PRO A 34 6.94 -12.08 -17.31
N LEU A 35 5.83 -12.78 -17.08
CA LEU A 35 4.90 -12.46 -16.00
C LEU A 35 5.38 -12.99 -14.64
N THR A 36 6.54 -12.53 -14.17
CA THR A 36 7.00 -12.77 -12.79
C THR A 36 6.36 -11.75 -11.87
N PHE A 37 5.08 -11.96 -11.56
CA PHE A 37 4.28 -11.07 -10.74
C PHE A 37 4.42 -11.44 -9.26
N HIS A 38 5.01 -10.54 -8.47
CA HIS A 38 4.99 -10.61 -7.01
C HIS A 38 3.99 -9.58 -6.49
N ALA A 39 2.81 -10.04 -6.08
CA ALA A 39 1.81 -9.22 -5.42
C ALA A 39 1.80 -9.45 -3.91
N TYR A 40 1.41 -8.40 -3.20
CA TYR A 40 1.13 -8.41 -1.77
C TYR A 40 -0.28 -7.85 -1.59
N SER A 41 -1.10 -8.53 -0.81
CA SER A 41 -2.38 -8.01 -0.34
C SER A 41 -2.23 -7.55 1.10
N ASP A 42 -2.87 -6.43 1.47
CA ASP A 42 -3.04 -6.08 2.88
C ASP A 42 -4.03 -7.06 3.53
N ALA A 43 -3.89 -7.27 4.83
CA ALA A 43 -4.84 -8.07 5.60
C ALA A 43 -5.89 -7.12 6.19
N ASP A 44 -6.97 -6.87 5.44
CA ASP A 44 -8.07 -6.04 5.90
C ASP A 44 -9.05 -6.86 6.76
N TRP A 45 -8.73 -7.01 8.05
CA TRP A 45 -9.63 -7.69 9.00
C TRP A 45 -11.09 -7.17 8.95
N ALA A 46 -11.29 -5.90 8.63
CA ALA A 46 -12.61 -5.27 8.57
C ALA A 46 -13.49 -5.71 7.38
N GLY A 47 -12.96 -6.50 6.44
CA GLY A 47 -13.67 -7.06 5.29
C GLY A 47 -14.12 -8.51 5.46
N ASP A 48 -13.78 -9.15 6.57
CA ASP A 48 -14.14 -10.56 6.83
C ASP A 48 -15.64 -10.69 7.09
N LYS A 49 -16.33 -11.43 6.20
CA LYS A 49 -17.76 -11.72 6.33
C LYS A 49 -18.04 -12.88 7.28
N ASP A 50 -17.04 -13.70 7.58
CA ASP A 50 -17.19 -14.89 8.41
C ASP A 50 -17.21 -14.58 9.92
N ASP A 51 -16.94 -13.31 10.30
CA ASP A 51 -17.01 -12.85 11.70
C ASP A 51 -18.40 -12.31 12.12
N TYR A 52 -19.44 -12.53 11.30
CA TYR A 52 -20.84 -12.39 11.74
C TYR A 52 -21.23 -13.58 12.63
N ILE A 53 -20.87 -13.52 13.91
CA ILE A 53 -21.47 -14.40 14.92
C ILE A 53 -22.92 -13.92 15.13
N SER A 54 -23.86 -14.80 14.79
CA SER A 54 -25.30 -14.72 15.12
C SER A 54 -25.58 -14.62 16.61
#